data_AF-A0A1C4FGM2-F1
#
_entry.id   AF-A0A1C4FGM2-F1
#
_cell.length_a   1.000
_cell.length_b   1.000
_cell.length_c   1.000
_cell.angle_alpha   90.00
_cell.angle_beta   90.00
_cell.angle_gamma   90.00
#
_symmetry.space_group_name_H-M   'P 1'
#
loop_
_entity.id
_entity.type
_entity.pdbx_description
1 polymer ?
#
loop_
_entity_poly.entity_id
_entity_poly.type
_entity_poly.pdbx_seq_one_letter_code
_entity_poly.pdbx_strand_id
1 'polypeptide(L)'
;MSPINWSIVCLFISSFISLIVDGIVIAPLLETTLYQMFVFWILRLIPGMEKYNKSIIFISACIFGLSRSFGYTYMLHAGIMGWVFAYSYWHYTQKKENGHTKISAF
;
A
#
# COMPACT_ATOMS: atom_id res chain seq x y z
N MET A 1 36.88 31.18 20.46
CA MET A 1 36.17 30.36 19.46
C MET A 1 35.86 29.03 20.13
N SER A 2 34.59 28.73 20.45
CA SER A 2 34.23 27.47 21.12
C SER A 2 34.38 26.29 20.14
N PRO A 3 34.93 25.15 20.56
CA PRO A 3 35.07 23.98 19.69
C PRO A 3 33.69 23.45 19.28
N ILE A 4 33.56 23.09 18.00
CA ILE A 4 32.34 22.47 17.46
C ILE A 4 32.15 21.10 18.12
N ASN A 5 30.97 20.89 18.71
CA ASN A 5 30.62 19.62 19.34
C ASN A 5 30.03 18.66 18.29
N TRP A 6 30.88 17.81 17.75
CA TRP A 6 30.52 16.83 16.70
C TRP A 6 29.45 15.82 17.12
N SER A 7 29.31 15.51 18.42
CA SER A 7 28.24 14.62 18.90
C SER A 7 26.85 15.24 18.71
N ILE A 8 26.72 16.55 18.93
CA ILE A 8 25.46 17.28 18.72
C ILE A 8 25.12 17.32 17.23
N VAL A 9 26.12 17.51 16.37
CA VAL A 9 25.94 17.50 14.91
C VAL A 9 25.45 16.14 14.42
N CYS A 10 26.04 15.04 14.88
CA CYS A 10 25.60 13.68 14.54
C CYS A 10 24.17 13.38 15.01
N LEU A 11 23.80 13.79 16.23
CA LEU A 11 22.44 13.62 16.76
C LEU A 11 21.40 14.39 15.94
N PHE A 12 21.75 15.60 15.50
CA PHE A 12 20.88 16.42 14.67
C PHE A 12 20.66 15.79 13.30
N ILE A 13 21.74 15.33 12.64
CA ILE A 13 21.67 14.66 11.33
C ILE A 13 20.86 13.36 11.43
N SER A 14 21.08 12.54 12.46
CA SER A 14 20.34 11.29 12.66
C SER A 14 18.84 11.51 12.89
N SER A 15 18.46 12.53 13.66
CA SER A 15 17.05 12.90 13.86
C SER A 15 16.40 13.36 12.56
N PHE A 16 17.13 14.15 11.75
CA PHE A 16 16.65 14.64 10.47
C PHE A 16 16.43 13.52 9.45
N ILE A 17 17.36 12.56 9.38
CA ILE A 17 17.23 11.37 8.53
C ILE A 17 16.02 10.55 8.97
N SER A 18 15.81 10.37 10.27
CA SER A 18 14.66 9.60 10.78
C SER A 18 13.32 10.23 10.39
N LEU A 19 13.20 11.56 10.47
CA LEU A 19 12.01 12.30 10.01
C LEU A 19 11.75 12.13 8.51
N ILE A 20 12.81 12.17 7.69
CA ILE A 20 12.70 11.96 6.24
C ILE A 20 12.24 10.53 5.93
N VAL A 21 12.83 9.53 6.60
CA VAL A 21 12.45 8.12 6.40
C VAL A 21 11.00 7.89 6.80
N ASP A 22 10.56 8.43 7.93
CA ASP A 22 9.20 8.22 8.41
C ASP A 22 8.16 8.87 7.47
N GLY A 23 8.40 10.12 7.05
CA GLY A 23 7.49 10.84 6.16
C GLY A 23 7.48 10.35 4.70
N ILE A 24 8.63 9.95 4.15
CA ILE A 24 8.76 9.59 2.72
C ILE A 24 8.60 8.09 2.50
N VAL A 25 8.96 7.25 3.47
CA VAL A 25 8.96 5.80 3.30
C VAL A 25 7.83 5.16 4.10
N ILE A 26 7.76 5.40 5.42
CA ILE A 26 6.80 4.70 6.28
C ILE A 26 5.38 5.18 6.02
N ALA A 27 5.12 6.49 6.00
CA ALA A 27 3.79 7.02 5.77
C ALA A 27 3.14 6.49 4.47
N PRO A 28 3.78 6.56 3.28
CA PRO A 28 3.18 6.02 2.07
C PRO A 28 3.08 4.49 2.04
N LEU A 29 3.98 3.76 2.73
CA LEU A 29 3.85 2.29 2.88
C LEU A 29 2.65 1.92 3.76
N LEU A 30 2.46 2.63 4.87
CA LEU A 30 1.33 2.43 5.78
C LEU A 30 0.01 2.76 5.09
N GLU A 31 -0.04 3.89 4.38
CA GLU A 31 -1.18 4.33 3.58
C GLU A 31 -1.55 3.28 2.52
N THR A 32 -0.56 2.75 1.78
CA THR A 32 -0.80 1.70 0.78
C THR A 32 -1.31 0.40 1.43
N THR A 33 -0.78 0.03 2.60
CA THR A 33 -1.23 -1.16 3.34
C THR A 33 -2.67 -1.02 3.82
N LEU A 34 -3.05 0.16 4.33
CA LEU A 34 -4.42 0.44 4.77
C LEU A 34 -5.39 0.52 3.58
N TYR A 35 -5.13 1.38 2.61
CA TYR A 35 -6.11 1.63 1.55
C TYR A 35 -6.18 0.53 0.49
N GLN A 36 -5.13 -0.28 0.35
CA GLN A 36 -5.10 -1.30 -0.69
C GLN A 36 -5.30 -2.70 -0.12
N MET A 37 -4.62 -3.07 0.98
CA MET A 37 -4.76 -4.39 1.58
C MET A 37 -5.98 -4.48 2.49
N PHE A 38 -6.18 -3.52 3.39
CA PHE A 38 -7.30 -3.56 4.35
C PHE A 38 -8.65 -3.31 3.67
N VAL A 39 -8.74 -2.39 2.71
CA VAL A 39 -9.95 -2.19 1.89
C VAL A 39 -10.28 -3.44 1.07
N PHE A 40 -9.30 -4.05 0.40
CA PHE A 40 -9.51 -5.29 -0.34
C PHE A 40 -10.02 -6.43 0.55
N TRP A 41 -9.47 -6.54 1.77
CA TRP A 41 -9.89 -7.56 2.72
C TRP A 41 -11.32 -7.35 3.23
N ILE A 42 -11.70 -6.12 3.60
CA ILE A 42 -13.07 -5.78 3.98
C ILE A 42 -14.05 -6.08 2.84
N LEU A 43 -13.73 -5.66 1.61
CA LEU A 43 -14.61 -5.88 0.46
C LEU A 43 -14.77 -7.37 0.12
N ARG A 44 -13.73 -8.18 0.33
CA ARG A 44 -13.78 -9.63 0.14
C ARG A 44 -14.54 -10.36 1.24
N LEU A 45 -14.66 -9.77 2.43
CA LEU A 45 -15.42 -10.33 3.56
C LEU A 45 -16.94 -10.29 3.32
N ILE A 46 -17.40 -9.49 2.35
CA ILE A 46 -18.81 -9.41 1.97
C ILE A 46 -19.20 -10.65 1.13
N PRO A 47 -20.09 -11.52 1.64
CA PRO A 47 -20.52 -12.71 0.91
C PRO A 47 -21.24 -12.30 -0.39
N GLY A 48 -20.78 -12.84 -1.52
CA GLY A 48 -21.29 -12.51 -2.86
C GLY A 48 -20.40 -11.58 -3.69
N MET A 49 -19.45 -10.88 -3.06
CA MET A 49 -18.48 -10.05 -3.79
C MET A 49 -17.27 -10.84 -4.34
N GLU A 50 -17.08 -12.10 -3.93
CA GLU A 50 -16.04 -13.00 -4.50
C GLU A 50 -16.20 -13.25 -6.01
N LYS A 51 -17.39 -13.04 -6.58
CA LYS A 51 -17.56 -13.14 -8.04
C LYS A 51 -17.08 -11.87 -8.77
N TYR A 52 -16.97 -10.75 -8.05
CA TYR A 52 -16.69 -9.41 -8.56
C TYR A 52 -15.31 -8.91 -8.15
N ASN A 53 -14.32 -9.80 -8.04
CA ASN A 53 -12.96 -9.46 -7.64
C ASN A 53 -12.31 -8.37 -8.52
N LYS A 54 -12.65 -8.31 -9.82
CA LYS A 54 -12.22 -7.20 -10.70
C LYS A 54 -12.77 -5.84 -10.27
N SER A 55 -14.01 -5.78 -9.79
CA SER A 55 -14.63 -4.55 -9.29
C SER A 55 -14.09 -4.17 -7.92
N ILE A 56 -13.78 -5.13 -7.04
CA ILE A 56 -13.11 -4.86 -5.76
C ILE A 56 -11.75 -4.19 -5.99
N ILE A 57 -10.96 -4.73 -6.92
CA ILE A 57 -9.66 -4.16 -7.32
C ILE A 57 -9.83 -2.72 -7.78
N PHE A 58 -10.79 -2.47 -8.66
CA PHE A 58 -11.07 -1.13 -9.18
C PHE A 58 -11.47 -0.14 -8.07
N ILE A 59 -12.39 -0.54 -7.18
CA ILE A 59 -12.85 0.31 -6.07
C ILE A 59 -11.69 0.61 -5.11
N SER A 60 -10.86 -0.39 -4.77
CA SER A 60 -9.69 -0.18 -3.90
C SER A 60 -8.67 0.77 -4.53
N ALA A 61 -8.41 0.64 -5.84
CA ALA A 61 -7.51 1.52 -6.57
C ALA A 61 -8.05 2.96 -6.67
N CYS A 62 -9.36 3.12 -6.88
CA CYS A 62 -10.01 4.43 -6.86
C CYS A 62 -9.93 5.10 -5.49
N ILE A 63 -10.22 4.37 -4.40
CA ILE A 63 -10.13 4.90 -3.03
C ILE A 63 -8.68 5.29 -2.71
N PHE A 64 -7.71 4.44 -3.06
CA PHE A 64 -6.30 4.73 -2.86
C PHE A 64 -5.82 5.96 -3.65
N GLY A 65 -6.20 6.06 -4.93
CA GLY A 65 -5.90 7.22 -5.75
C GLY A 65 -6.53 8.50 -5.20
N LEU A 66 -7.84 8.46 -4.90
CA LEU A 66 -8.61 9.61 -4.39
C LEU A 66 -8.17 10.07 -3.00
N SER A 67 -7.63 9.17 -2.16
CA SER A 67 -7.16 9.52 -0.82
C SER A 67 -5.95 10.45 -0.83
N ARG A 68 -5.25 10.58 -1.98
CA ARG A 68 -4.11 11.49 -2.13
C ARG A 68 -4.53 12.82 -2.72
N SER A 69 -4.63 13.84 -1.87
CA SER A 69 -4.96 15.22 -2.26
C SER A 69 -3.77 16.00 -2.87
N PHE A 70 -2.86 15.32 -3.57
CA PHE A 70 -1.68 15.94 -4.20
C PHE A 70 -1.89 16.15 -5.71
N GLY A 71 -2.97 16.84 -6.09
CA GLY A 71 -3.23 17.21 -7.48
C GLY A 71 -3.62 16.05 -8.41
N TYR A 72 -4.30 16.39 -9.52
CA TYR A 72 -4.93 15.42 -10.42
C TYR A 72 -3.96 14.43 -11.07
N THR A 73 -2.75 14.86 -11.43
CA THR A 73 -1.73 13.99 -12.05
C THR A 73 -1.20 12.93 -11.08
N TYR A 74 -0.99 13.29 -9.81
CA TYR A 74 -0.54 12.34 -8.79
C TYR A 74 -1.65 11.37 -8.42
N MET A 75 -2.90 11.85 -8.39
CA MET A 75 -4.08 11.03 -8.16
C MET A 75 -4.25 9.94 -9.23
N LEU A 76 -4.07 10.30 -10.51
CA LEU A 76 -4.09 9.34 -11.63
C LEU A 76 -2.93 8.35 -11.54
N HIS A 77 -1.71 8.82 -11.26
CA HIS A 77 -0.55 7.94 -11.13
C HIS A 77 -0.70 6.96 -9.97
N ALA A 78 -1.16 7.44 -8.80
CA ALA A 78 -1.43 6.62 -7.63
C ALA A 78 -2.56 5.61 -7.90
N GLY A 79 -3.61 6.01 -8.62
CA GLY A 79 -4.69 5.11 -9.04
C GLY A 79 -4.21 4.00 -9.97
N ILE A 80 -3.38 4.31 -10.97
CA ILE A 80 -2.80 3.29 -11.88
C ILE A 80 -1.88 2.35 -11.09
N MET A 81 -1.01 2.88 -10.23
CA MET A 81 -0.14 2.05 -9.38
C MET A 81 -0.95 1.15 -8.44
N GLY A 82 -1.99 1.69 -7.81
CA GLY A 82 -2.91 0.94 -6.96
C GLY A 82 -3.62 -0.19 -7.71
N TRP A 83 -4.02 0.06 -8.98
CA TRP A 83 -4.60 -0.97 -9.83
C TRP A 83 -3.62 -2.11 -10.08
N VAL A 84 -2.38 -1.80 -10.50
CA VAL A 84 -1.35 -2.81 -10.80
C VAL A 84 -1.07 -3.69 -9.58
N PHE A 85 -0.96 -3.09 -8.40
CA PHE A 85 -0.74 -3.86 -7.18
C PHE A 85 -1.95 -4.70 -6.78
N ALA A 86 -3.17 -4.16 -6.83
CA ALA A 86 -4.37 -4.92 -6.51
C ALA A 86 -4.60 -6.08 -7.49
N TYR A 87 -4.27 -5.90 -8.77
CA TYR A 87 -4.25 -6.98 -9.76
C TYR A 87 -3.21 -8.06 -9.44
N SER A 88 -2.02 -7.63 -9.02
CA SER A 88 -0.93 -8.55 -8.64
C SER A 88 -1.31 -9.38 -7.41
N TYR A 89 -1.93 -8.74 -6.40
CA TYR A 89 -2.44 -9.40 -5.21
C TYR A 89 -3.54 -10.41 -5.51
N TRP A 90 -4.46 -10.05 -6.42
CA TRP A 90 -5.50 -10.95 -6.91
C TRP A 90 -4.91 -12.18 -7.62
N HIS A 91 -3.97 -11.97 -8.53
CA HIS A 91 -3.32 -13.06 -9.25
C HIS A 91 -2.56 -14.01 -8.29
N TYR A 92 -1.92 -13.46 -7.26
CA TYR A 92 -1.26 -14.24 -6.21
C TYR A 92 -2.26 -15.03 -5.35
N THR A 93 -3.37 -14.39 -4.97
CA THR A 93 -4.48 -15.01 -4.22
C THR A 93 -5.10 -16.17 -4.99
N GLN A 94 -5.42 -15.97 -6.27
CA GLN A 94 -5.98 -17.00 -7.14
C GLN A 94 -5.07 -18.22 -7.25
N LYS A 95 -3.75 -18.01 -7.36
CA LYS A 95 -2.80 -19.14 -7.36
C LYS A 95 -2.80 -19.90 -6.03
N LYS A 96 -2.94 -19.20 -4.91
CA LYS A 96 -2.96 -19.81 -3.58
C LYS A 96 -4.23 -20.63 -3.36
N GLU A 97 -5.38 -20.11 -3.77
CA GLU A 97 -6.66 -20.85 -3.71
C GLU A 97 -6.63 -22.07 -4.63
N ASN A 98 -6.26 -21.92 -5.90
CA ASN A 98 -6.20 -23.05 -6.84
C ASN A 98 -5.15 -24.11 -6.45
N GLY A 99 -4.05 -23.72 -5.78
CA GLY A 99 -3.08 -24.65 -5.22
C GLY A 99 -3.62 -25.41 -4.00
N HIS A 100 -4.36 -24.74 -3.12
CA HIS A 100 -5.00 -25.36 -1.96
C HIS A 100 -6.09 -26.35 -2.38
N THR A 101 -6.95 -25.99 -3.33
CA THR A 101 -8.02 -26.88 -3.83
C THR A 101 -7.45 -28.13 -4.49
N LYS A 102 -6.27 -28.04 -5.11
CA LYS A 102 -5.59 -29.22 -5.68
C LYS A 102 -4.98 -30.13 -4.62
N ILE A 103 -4.54 -29.62 -3.48
CA ILE A 103 -3.96 -30.44 -2.39
C ILE A 103 -5.05 -31.08 -1.55
N SER A 104 -6.20 -30.42 -1.35
CA SER A 104 -7.34 -30.97 -0.59
C SER A 104 -8.19 -31.97 -1.37
N ALA A 105 -7.93 -32.13 -2.68
CA ALA A 105 -8.64 -33.07 -3.56
C ALA A 105 -7.86 -34.38 -3.81
N PHE A 106 -6.73 -34.58 -3.12
CA PHE A 106 -5.98 -35.83 -3.09
C PHE A 106 -6.14 -36.53 -1.74
#